data_AF-A0A0F3GJ43-F1
#
_entry.id   AF-A0A0F3GJ43-F1
#
_cell.length_a   1.000
_cell.length_b   1.000
_cell.length_c   1.000
_cell.angle_alpha   90.00
_cell.angle_beta   90.00
_cell.angle_gamma   90.00
#
_symmetry.space_group_name_H-M   'P 1'
#
loop_
_entity.id
_entity.type
_entity.pdbx_description
1 polymer ?
#
loop_
_entity_poly.entity_id
_entity_poly.type
_entity_poly.pdbx_seq_one_letter_code
_entity_poly.pdbx_strand_id
1 'polypeptide(L)'
;MFSRRLSILTGLLTCVIFMCTSCGLHFVHTSDEERFYKGERANIIDILRDSRDDMLNRDFDNALAKAYKAKKKSEDMNDHLMTMVSAAFINGIFVLMGDPGKYLMEVAKYNTKCIKEEGVQNCFYNILLIAYDIGSFNLYSDKRIIDIMRLFQLPDLDLLYKDDFIITDLLEAGEYRLANLYKSLFKSMRLLSKSIIDQDVENIIEYKRKVRNICDEILLIVNNKKSNIASDFMLKFIASFFKLYVVGMDKDIITYEKTARELAGIFDIMQESVY
;
A
#
# COMPACT_ATOMS: atom_id res chain seq x y z
N MET A 1 23.67 7.81 8.14
CA MET A 1 22.47 8.68 8.17
C MET A 1 21.58 8.26 7.02
N PHE A 2 20.39 7.72 7.29
CA PHE A 2 19.37 7.55 6.25
C PHE A 2 19.10 8.92 5.62
N SER A 3 19.18 9.02 4.30
CA SER A 3 18.99 10.31 3.64
C SER A 3 17.58 10.83 3.97
N ARG A 4 17.45 12.12 4.27
CA ARG A 4 16.14 12.76 4.55
C ARG A 4 15.13 12.49 3.44
N ARG A 5 15.61 12.32 2.19
CA ARG A 5 14.80 11.93 1.03
C ARG A 5 14.22 10.53 1.16
N LEU A 6 15.01 9.54 1.61
CA LEU A 6 14.54 8.18 1.81
C LEU A 6 13.45 8.12 2.89
N SER A 7 13.65 8.75 4.05
CA SER A 7 12.63 8.75 5.13
C SER A 7 11.33 9.46 4.73
N ILE A 8 11.42 10.45 3.86
CA ILE A 8 10.24 11.11 3.28
C ILE A 8 9.57 10.18 2.26
N LEU A 9 10.33 9.57 1.35
CA LEU A 9 9.81 8.64 0.34
C LEU A 9 9.14 7.42 1.00
N THR A 10 9.77 6.85 2.02
CA THR A 10 9.21 5.71 2.76
C THR A 10 7.99 6.12 3.57
N GLY A 11 8.01 7.28 4.23
CA GLY A 11 6.85 7.82 4.94
C GLY A 11 5.67 8.14 4.02
N LEU A 12 5.96 8.70 2.83
CA LEU A 12 4.99 8.92 1.76
C LEU A 12 4.38 7.61 1.29
N LEU A 13 5.21 6.60 1.12
CA LEU A 13 4.76 5.31 0.61
C LEU A 13 3.96 4.53 1.66
N THR A 14 4.33 4.63 2.95
CA THR A 14 3.49 4.19 4.07
C THR A 14 2.14 4.92 4.04
N CYS A 15 2.12 6.25 3.87
CA CYS A 15 0.87 6.99 3.75
C CYS A 15 0.05 6.50 2.55
N VAL A 16 0.66 6.33 1.37
CA VAL A 16 0.01 5.82 0.15
C VAL A 16 -0.61 4.45 0.40
N ILE A 17 0.12 3.54 1.04
CA ILE A 17 -0.42 2.24 1.45
C ILE A 17 -1.67 2.43 2.32
N PHE A 18 -1.64 3.29 3.33
CA PHE A 18 -2.80 3.54 4.21
C PHE A 18 -3.97 4.29 3.55
N MET A 19 -3.71 5.22 2.63
CA MET A 19 -4.77 6.00 1.96
C MET A 19 -5.45 5.19 0.86
N CYS A 20 -4.68 4.39 0.12
CA CYS A 20 -5.21 3.38 -0.79
C CYS A 20 -6.16 2.42 -0.06
N THR A 21 -6.05 2.33 1.26
CA THR A 21 -6.68 1.29 2.03
C THR A 21 -7.73 1.86 3.00
N SER A 22 -8.48 2.88 2.57
CA SER A 22 -9.48 3.55 3.43
C SER A 22 -10.89 3.63 2.85
N CYS A 23 -11.17 2.98 1.71
CA CYS A 23 -12.39 3.23 0.92
C CYS A 23 -13.18 1.96 0.56
N GLY A 24 -14.00 1.44 1.48
CA GLY A 24 -15.12 0.52 1.15
C GLY A 24 -15.20 -0.80 1.93
N LEU A 25 -16.37 -1.45 1.83
CA LEU A 25 -16.98 -2.44 2.72
C LEU A 25 -16.22 -3.75 3.05
N HIS A 26 -16.49 -4.20 4.28
CA HIS A 26 -16.20 -5.47 4.95
C HIS A 26 -14.82 -5.67 5.60
N PHE A 27 -14.87 -6.31 6.78
CA PHE A 27 -13.72 -6.74 7.56
C PHE A 27 -12.92 -7.80 6.80
N VAL A 28 -11.59 -7.69 6.86
CA VAL A 28 -10.71 -8.76 6.37
C VAL A 28 -10.81 -9.97 7.28
N HIS A 29 -10.81 -9.78 8.60
CA HIS A 29 -10.93 -10.85 9.58
C HIS A 29 -12.32 -10.92 10.24
N THR A 30 -12.91 -12.11 10.27
CA THR A 30 -13.87 -12.51 11.32
C THR A 30 -13.09 -12.97 12.55
N SER A 31 -13.70 -12.93 13.74
CA SER A 31 -13.06 -13.14 15.06
C SER A 31 -12.20 -14.41 15.25
N ASP A 32 -12.28 -15.37 14.33
CA ASP A 32 -11.71 -16.71 14.45
C ASP A 32 -10.47 -16.97 13.58
N GLU A 33 -9.99 -15.97 12.81
CA GLU A 33 -8.79 -16.14 11.97
C GLU A 33 -7.47 -15.88 12.71
N GLU A 34 -6.42 -16.61 12.33
CA GLU A 34 -5.09 -16.53 12.92
C GLU A 34 -4.48 -15.13 12.69
N ARG A 35 -4.32 -14.37 13.78
CA ARG A 35 -3.81 -12.99 13.72
C ARG A 35 -2.30 -12.97 13.49
N PHE A 36 -1.82 -12.00 12.70
CA PHE A 36 -0.38 -11.74 12.54
C PHE A 36 0.28 -11.27 13.84
N TYR A 37 -0.48 -10.57 14.70
CA TYR A 37 0.01 -9.99 15.93
C TYR A 37 -0.77 -10.48 17.14
N LYS A 38 -0.07 -10.60 18.28
CA LYS A 38 -0.60 -11.02 19.58
C LYS A 38 -0.28 -9.96 20.65
N GLY A 39 -0.95 -10.05 21.79
CA GLY A 39 -0.70 -9.18 22.94
C GLY A 39 -1.04 -7.71 22.65
N GLU A 40 -0.22 -6.80 23.16
CA GLU A 40 -0.52 -5.36 23.10
C GLU A 40 -0.57 -4.77 21.68
N ARG A 41 0.20 -5.30 20.72
CA ARG A 41 0.10 -4.91 19.31
C ARG A 41 -1.29 -5.23 18.74
N ALA A 42 -1.85 -6.39 19.08
CA ALA A 42 -3.20 -6.77 18.68
C ALA A 42 -4.27 -5.82 19.25
N ASN A 43 -4.11 -5.40 20.50
CA ASN A 43 -5.00 -4.42 21.12
C ASN A 43 -4.98 -3.06 20.41
N ILE A 44 -3.82 -2.62 19.93
CA ILE A 44 -3.69 -1.36 19.17
C ILE A 44 -4.37 -1.51 17.79
N ILE A 45 -4.18 -2.64 17.12
CA ILE A 45 -4.82 -2.94 15.84
C ILE A 45 -6.34 -2.97 15.98
N ASP A 46 -6.87 -3.55 17.06
CA ASP A 46 -8.31 -3.58 17.32
C ASP A 46 -8.88 -2.15 17.52
N ILE A 47 -8.15 -1.25 18.19
CA ILE A 47 -8.54 0.18 18.27
C ILE A 47 -8.55 0.84 16.88
N LEU A 48 -7.58 0.52 16.03
CA LEU A 48 -7.50 1.06 14.66
C LEU A 48 -8.60 0.50 13.75
N ARG A 49 -9.05 -0.74 13.97
CA ARG A 49 -10.24 -1.31 13.31
C ARG A 49 -11.51 -0.58 13.72
N ASP A 50 -11.71 -0.39 15.02
CA ASP A 50 -12.87 0.37 15.53
C ASP A 50 -12.85 1.82 15.01
N SER A 51 -11.67 2.41 14.86
CA SER A 51 -11.47 3.74 14.26
C SER A 51 -11.82 3.75 12.77
N ARG A 52 -11.44 2.71 12.03
CA ARG A 52 -11.81 2.52 10.62
C ARG A 52 -13.33 2.44 10.47
N ASP A 53 -14.02 1.72 11.35
CA ASP A 53 -15.47 1.58 11.25
C ASP A 53 -16.20 2.92 11.45
N ASP A 54 -15.76 3.73 12.41
CA ASP A 54 -16.26 5.10 12.55
C ASP A 54 -15.97 5.95 11.31
N MET A 55 -14.74 5.85 10.78
CA MET A 55 -14.30 6.55 9.58
C MET A 55 -15.17 6.19 8.36
N LEU A 56 -15.50 4.91 8.17
CA LEU A 56 -16.39 4.43 7.10
C LEU A 56 -17.82 4.94 7.27
N ASN A 57 -18.26 5.14 8.51
CA ASN A 57 -19.54 5.75 8.86
C ASN A 57 -19.51 7.29 8.83
N ARG A 58 -18.40 7.90 8.38
CA ARG A 58 -18.15 9.36 8.33
C ARG A 58 -18.15 10.05 9.69
N ASP A 59 -17.96 9.31 10.78
CA ASP A 59 -17.71 9.85 12.11
C ASP A 59 -16.21 10.09 12.30
N PHE A 60 -15.69 11.12 11.61
CA PHE A 60 -14.26 11.40 11.59
C PHE A 60 -13.70 11.84 12.95
N ASP A 61 -14.51 12.49 13.79
CA ASP A 61 -14.08 12.93 15.12
C ASP A 61 -13.82 11.73 16.04
N ASN A 62 -14.73 10.76 16.06
CA ASN A 62 -14.57 9.54 16.84
C ASN A 62 -13.46 8.65 16.26
N ALA A 63 -13.39 8.54 14.92
CA ALA A 63 -12.29 7.86 14.24
C ALA A 63 -10.94 8.43 14.67
N LEU A 64 -10.75 9.76 14.61
CA LEU A 64 -9.53 10.42 15.04
C LEU A 64 -9.24 10.18 16.53
N ALA A 65 -10.24 10.32 17.41
CA ALA A 65 -10.07 10.08 18.84
C ALA A 65 -9.54 8.67 19.14
N LYS A 66 -10.09 7.64 18.48
CA LYS A 66 -9.62 6.26 18.59
C LYS A 66 -8.22 6.09 17.99
N ALA A 67 -7.93 6.67 16.84
CA ALA A 67 -6.61 6.59 16.22
C ALA A 67 -5.52 7.28 17.07
N TYR A 68 -5.82 8.41 17.71
CA TYR A 68 -4.94 9.04 18.68
C TYR A 68 -4.74 8.19 19.94
N LYS A 69 -5.78 7.51 20.41
CA LYS A 69 -5.67 6.55 21.53
C LYS A 69 -4.72 5.40 21.18
N ALA A 70 -4.85 4.83 19.98
CA ALA A 70 -3.93 3.81 19.46
C ALA A 70 -2.49 4.31 19.40
N LYS A 71 -2.27 5.51 18.83
CA LYS A 71 -0.95 6.14 18.76
C LYS A 71 -0.33 6.37 20.13
N LYS A 72 -1.08 6.96 21.07
CA LYS A 72 -0.58 7.21 22.42
C LYS A 72 -0.18 5.90 23.11
N LYS A 73 -0.99 4.85 22.97
CA LYS A 73 -0.69 3.54 23.52
C LYS A 73 0.60 2.95 22.93
N SER A 74 0.81 3.07 21.61
CA SER A 74 2.08 2.64 20.99
C SER A 74 3.29 3.46 21.46
N GLU A 75 3.11 4.76 21.73
CA GLU A 75 4.18 5.62 22.26
C GLU A 75 4.54 5.23 23.70
N ASP A 76 3.54 4.98 24.56
CA ASP A 76 3.74 4.54 25.94
C ASP A 76 4.47 3.18 26.01
N MET A 77 4.30 2.34 24.98
CA MET A 77 4.99 1.06 24.83
C MET A 77 6.38 1.17 24.18
N ASN A 78 6.77 2.35 23.69
CA ASN A 78 7.95 2.55 22.82
C ASN A 78 7.93 1.66 21.54
N ASP A 79 6.75 1.38 21.00
CA ASP A 79 6.60 0.58 19.78
C ASP A 79 6.58 1.49 18.55
N HIS A 80 7.74 1.69 17.93
CA HIS A 80 7.90 2.65 16.84
C HIS A 80 7.21 2.23 15.53
N LEU A 81 7.07 0.93 15.27
CA LEU A 81 6.29 0.41 14.16
C LEU A 81 4.81 0.78 14.34
N MET A 82 4.20 0.45 15.49
CA MET A 82 2.80 0.76 15.75
C MET A 82 2.53 2.27 15.85
N THR A 83 3.51 3.04 16.35
CA THR A 83 3.41 4.50 16.40
C THR A 83 3.37 5.10 14.99
N MET A 84 4.26 4.64 14.11
CA MET A 84 4.28 5.04 12.71
C MET A 84 2.98 4.66 12.00
N VAL A 85 2.50 3.43 12.18
CA VAL A 85 1.25 2.95 11.58
C VAL A 85 0.07 3.79 12.05
N SER A 86 -0.05 4.05 13.35
CA SER A 86 -1.14 4.87 13.89
C SER A 86 -1.07 6.31 13.37
N ALA A 87 0.13 6.89 13.25
CA ALA A 87 0.33 8.21 12.66
C ALA A 87 -0.04 8.24 11.16
N ALA A 88 0.29 7.19 10.41
CA ALA A 88 -0.07 7.07 9.00
C ALA A 88 -1.60 6.91 8.82
N PHE A 89 -2.25 6.17 9.70
CA PHE A 89 -3.70 6.03 9.73
C PHE A 89 -4.42 7.35 10.04
N ILE A 90 -3.94 8.10 11.05
CA ILE A 90 -4.41 9.46 11.36
C ILE A 90 -4.28 10.38 10.14
N ASN A 91 -3.12 10.34 9.47
CA ASN A 91 -2.92 11.12 8.25
C ASN A 91 -3.91 10.72 7.15
N GLY A 92 -4.22 9.42 7.01
CA GLY A 92 -5.26 8.93 6.10
C GLY A 92 -6.64 9.53 6.40
N ILE A 93 -7.04 9.63 7.67
CA ILE A 93 -8.31 10.27 8.06
C ILE A 93 -8.31 11.75 7.69
N PHE A 94 -7.26 12.51 8.04
CA PHE A 94 -7.18 13.95 7.69
C PHE A 94 -7.26 14.20 6.19
N VAL A 95 -6.60 13.34 5.43
CA VAL A 95 -6.64 13.37 3.98
C VAL A 95 -8.06 13.15 3.44
N LEU A 96 -8.82 12.21 4.02
CA LEU A 96 -10.25 12.06 3.70
C LEU A 96 -11.09 13.27 4.11
N MET A 97 -10.72 13.97 5.17
CA MET A 97 -11.37 15.22 5.58
C MET A 97 -11.00 16.42 4.67
N GLY A 98 -10.07 16.25 3.72
CA GLY A 98 -9.61 17.32 2.83
C GLY A 98 -8.50 18.19 3.42
N ASP A 99 -7.79 17.72 4.45
CA ASP A 99 -6.63 18.39 5.07
C ASP A 99 -5.33 17.57 4.87
N PRO A 100 -4.82 17.47 3.62
CA PRO A 100 -3.61 16.71 3.33
C PRO A 100 -2.36 17.47 3.82
N GLY A 101 -1.64 16.89 4.78
CA GLY A 101 -0.28 17.36 5.12
C GLY A 101 0.00 17.58 6.61
N LYS A 102 -1.02 17.54 7.47
CA LYS A 102 -0.85 17.83 8.91
C LYS A 102 0.06 16.82 9.65
N TYR A 103 0.16 15.58 9.16
CA TYR A 103 0.85 14.50 9.87
C TYR A 103 1.99 13.80 9.10
N LEU A 104 2.28 14.20 7.85
CA LEU A 104 3.32 13.54 7.04
C LEU A 104 4.72 13.62 7.68
N MET A 105 5.07 14.75 8.27
CA MET A 105 6.36 14.93 8.95
C MET A 105 6.50 14.04 10.20
N GLU A 106 5.39 13.75 10.87
CA GLU A 106 5.37 12.88 12.05
C GLU A 106 5.53 11.41 11.64
N VAL A 107 4.87 10.98 10.56
CA VAL A 107 5.08 9.65 9.96
C VAL A 107 6.56 9.45 9.60
N ALA A 108 7.17 10.43 8.91
CA ALA A 108 8.58 10.36 8.52
C ALA A 108 9.54 10.22 9.72
N LYS A 109 9.24 10.88 10.85
CA LYS A 109 10.05 10.79 12.08
C LYS A 109 10.07 9.36 12.64
N TYR A 110 8.90 8.72 12.74
CA TYR A 110 8.80 7.35 13.28
C TYR A 110 9.29 6.30 12.28
N ASN A 111 9.16 6.57 10.99
CA ASN A 111 9.70 5.75 9.92
C ASN A 111 11.23 5.57 10.07
N THR A 112 11.98 6.66 10.30
CA THR A 112 13.43 6.55 10.56
C THR A 112 13.77 5.68 11.77
N LYS A 113 12.93 5.67 12.82
CA LYS A 113 13.17 4.84 14.01
C LYS A 113 12.88 3.36 13.75
N CYS A 114 11.72 3.05 13.17
CA CYS A 114 11.34 1.69 12.78
C CYS A 114 12.37 1.06 11.84
N ILE A 115 12.82 1.80 10.82
CA ILE A 115 13.86 1.33 9.90
C ILE A 115 15.16 1.00 10.64
N LYS A 116 15.57 1.81 11.62
CA LYS A 116 16.81 1.57 12.37
C LYS A 116 16.72 0.31 13.26
N GLU A 117 15.52 -0.01 13.74
CA GLU A 117 15.30 -1.11 14.68
C GLU A 117 15.03 -2.44 13.98
N GLU A 118 14.18 -2.44 12.96
CA GLU A 118 13.71 -3.66 12.30
C GLU A 118 14.38 -3.89 10.93
N GLY A 119 15.00 -2.86 10.34
CA GLY A 119 15.44 -2.84 8.94
C GLY A 119 14.32 -2.40 7.99
N VAL A 120 14.67 -1.95 6.78
CA VAL A 120 13.69 -1.46 5.79
C VAL A 120 12.70 -2.55 5.40
N GLN A 121 13.19 -3.70 4.94
CA GLN A 121 12.32 -4.80 4.51
C GLN A 121 11.33 -5.22 5.60
N ASN A 122 11.79 -5.48 6.83
CA ASN A 122 10.89 -5.92 7.91
C ASN A 122 9.89 -4.85 8.32
N CYS A 123 10.32 -3.58 8.41
CA CYS A 123 9.42 -2.48 8.75
C CYS A 123 8.29 -2.37 7.70
N PHE A 124 8.61 -2.43 6.40
CA PHE A 124 7.61 -2.40 5.33
C PHE A 124 6.73 -3.65 5.28
N TYR A 125 7.31 -4.83 5.45
CA TYR A 125 6.57 -6.08 5.54
C TYR A 125 5.52 -6.01 6.64
N ASN A 126 5.92 -5.59 7.84
CA ASN A 126 5.03 -5.47 8.99
C ASN A 126 3.95 -4.40 8.77
N ILE A 127 4.27 -3.26 8.16
CA ILE A 127 3.25 -2.26 7.76
C ILE A 127 2.17 -2.89 6.88
N LEU A 128 2.56 -3.66 5.86
CA LEU A 128 1.62 -4.28 4.93
C LEU A 128 0.72 -5.30 5.63
N LEU A 129 1.25 -6.07 6.58
CA LEU A 129 0.45 -6.98 7.40
C LEU A 129 -0.53 -6.23 8.29
N ILE A 130 -0.08 -5.20 9.00
CA ILE A 130 -0.95 -4.41 9.88
C ILE A 130 -2.05 -3.70 9.09
N ALA A 131 -1.72 -3.13 7.93
CA ALA A 131 -2.71 -2.53 7.05
C ALA A 131 -3.76 -3.57 6.61
N TYR A 132 -3.34 -4.79 6.30
CA TYR A 132 -4.26 -5.87 5.96
C TYR A 132 -5.15 -6.26 7.14
N ASP A 133 -4.56 -6.40 8.33
CA ASP A 133 -5.23 -6.78 9.57
C ASP A 133 -6.31 -5.75 9.97
N ILE A 134 -6.00 -4.45 9.85
CA ILE A 134 -6.96 -3.34 10.09
C ILE A 134 -8.15 -3.40 9.11
N GLY A 135 -8.07 -4.21 8.05
CA GLY A 135 -9.09 -4.31 7.02
C GLY A 135 -8.97 -3.20 6.00
N SER A 136 -7.75 -2.68 5.83
CA SER A 136 -7.55 -1.46 5.09
C SER A 136 -7.80 -1.72 3.59
N PHE A 137 -7.59 -2.90 3.00
CA PHE A 137 -7.69 -3.06 1.54
C PHE A 137 -9.12 -2.93 0.97
N ASN A 138 -9.54 -1.70 0.70
CA ASN A 138 -10.57 -1.40 -0.26
C ASN A 138 -10.22 -0.07 -0.95
N LEU A 139 -9.68 -0.21 -2.17
CA LEU A 139 -9.51 0.86 -3.14
C LEU A 139 -10.76 0.78 -4.02
N TYR A 140 -11.84 1.48 -3.68
CA TYR A 140 -12.60 2.35 -4.60
C TYR A 140 -14.03 2.57 -4.12
N SER A 141 -14.23 3.77 -3.59
CA SER A 141 -15.38 4.61 -3.97
C SER A 141 -14.97 6.07 -4.19
N ASP A 142 -13.65 6.38 -4.21
CA ASP A 142 -13.22 7.77 -4.09
C ASP A 142 -12.09 8.24 -5.01
N LYS A 143 -12.40 9.24 -5.84
CA LYS A 143 -11.44 10.00 -6.67
C LYS A 143 -10.33 10.64 -5.84
N ARG A 144 -10.57 10.89 -4.55
CA ARG A 144 -9.60 11.47 -3.63
C ARG A 144 -8.27 10.71 -3.63
N ILE A 145 -8.25 9.36 -3.64
CA ILE A 145 -6.98 8.59 -3.61
C ILE A 145 -6.05 8.95 -4.78
N ILE A 146 -6.62 9.16 -5.97
CA ILE A 146 -5.89 9.60 -7.16
C ILE A 146 -5.37 11.03 -6.98
N ASP A 147 -6.22 11.93 -6.51
CA ASP A 147 -5.87 13.33 -6.27
C ASP A 147 -4.84 13.50 -5.14
N ILE A 148 -4.83 12.57 -4.19
CA ILE A 148 -3.90 12.49 -3.08
C ILE A 148 -2.54 11.96 -3.54
N MET A 149 -2.50 10.91 -4.37
CA MET A 149 -1.26 10.47 -5.03
C MET A 149 -0.61 11.61 -5.84
N ARG A 150 -1.43 12.50 -6.43
CA ARG A 150 -0.97 13.74 -7.10
C ARG A 150 -0.50 14.80 -6.10
N LEU A 151 -1.19 15.00 -4.98
CA LEU A 151 -0.85 15.98 -3.93
C LEU A 151 0.53 15.75 -3.31
N PHE A 152 1.01 14.50 -3.29
CA PHE A 152 2.34 14.21 -2.75
C PHE A 152 3.51 14.66 -3.62
N GLN A 153 3.25 15.25 -4.80
CA GLN A 153 4.27 15.80 -5.71
C GLN A 153 5.49 14.87 -5.84
N LEU A 154 5.25 13.56 -5.83
CA LEU A 154 6.29 12.60 -6.14
C LEU A 154 6.60 12.85 -7.62
N PRO A 155 7.77 13.44 -7.95
CA PRO A 155 8.03 14.00 -9.28
C PRO A 155 7.88 12.96 -10.40
N ASP A 156 7.95 11.68 -10.04
CA ASP A 156 7.90 10.53 -10.94
C ASP A 156 6.55 9.77 -10.92
N LEU A 157 5.53 10.25 -10.21
CA LEU A 157 4.19 9.63 -10.20
C LEU A 157 3.26 10.22 -11.26
N ASP A 158 3.45 11.48 -11.65
CA ASP A 158 2.85 12.03 -12.87
C ASP A 158 3.36 11.27 -14.13
N LEU A 159 4.54 10.66 -14.06
CA LEU A 159 5.07 9.74 -15.08
C LEU A 159 4.35 8.39 -15.11
N LEU A 160 3.70 7.95 -14.03
CA LEU A 160 2.87 6.73 -14.01
C LEU A 160 1.49 6.93 -14.66
N TYR A 161 1.02 8.18 -14.76
CA TYR A 161 -0.24 8.54 -15.42
C TYR A 161 -0.05 9.15 -16.81
N LYS A 162 1.17 9.59 -17.15
CA LYS A 162 1.57 9.67 -18.55
C LYS A 162 1.73 8.23 -19.03
N ASP A 163 0.62 7.66 -19.51
CA ASP A 163 0.47 6.29 -20.04
C ASP A 163 1.59 5.87 -21.04
N ASP A 164 2.46 6.79 -21.46
CA ASP A 164 3.52 6.58 -22.43
C ASP A 164 4.93 6.39 -21.88
N PHE A 165 5.36 6.84 -20.68
CA PHE A 165 6.81 6.78 -20.39
C PHE A 165 7.34 5.34 -20.22
N ILE A 166 6.74 4.54 -19.33
CA ILE A 166 7.15 3.13 -19.14
C ILE A 166 6.87 2.31 -20.41
N ILE A 167 5.76 2.57 -21.11
CA ILE A 167 5.44 1.87 -22.35
C ILE A 167 6.45 2.21 -23.45
N THR A 168 6.74 3.49 -23.66
CA THR A 168 7.74 3.98 -24.63
C THR A 168 9.12 3.43 -24.30
N ASP A 169 9.58 3.51 -23.04
CA ASP A 169 10.87 2.94 -22.62
C ASP A 169 10.95 1.45 -22.92
N LEU A 170 9.88 0.69 -22.65
CA LEU A 170 9.82 -0.73 -22.96
C LEU A 170 9.83 -0.98 -24.47
N LEU A 171 9.07 -0.21 -25.25
CA LEU A 171 9.04 -0.35 -26.71
C LEU A 171 10.40 0.01 -27.34
N GLU A 172 11.04 1.09 -26.91
CA GLU A 172 12.38 1.51 -27.34
C GLU A 172 13.45 0.48 -26.97
N ALA A 173 13.31 -0.18 -25.82
CA ALA A 173 14.15 -1.30 -25.41
C ALA A 173 13.82 -2.62 -26.14
N GLY A 174 12.80 -2.65 -27.02
CA GLY A 174 12.36 -3.86 -27.74
C GLY A 174 11.55 -4.84 -26.89
N GLU A 175 11.10 -4.43 -25.71
CA GLU A 175 10.35 -5.20 -24.71
C GLU A 175 8.83 -5.17 -24.98
N TYR A 176 8.42 -5.45 -26.22
CA TYR A 176 7.03 -5.39 -26.68
C TYR A 176 6.06 -6.21 -25.82
N ARG A 177 6.51 -7.37 -25.32
CA ARG A 177 5.69 -8.23 -24.45
C ARG A 177 5.40 -7.56 -23.11
N LEU A 178 6.42 -6.98 -22.46
CA LEU A 178 6.24 -6.28 -21.19
C LEU A 178 5.36 -5.03 -21.36
N ALA A 179 5.56 -4.27 -22.44
CA ALA A 179 4.71 -3.11 -22.75
C ALA A 179 3.22 -3.51 -22.88
N ASN A 180 2.93 -4.62 -23.57
CA ASN A 180 1.57 -5.14 -23.72
C ASN A 180 0.97 -5.63 -22.39
N LEU A 181 1.77 -6.31 -21.56
CA LEU A 181 1.34 -6.76 -20.23
C LEU A 181 1.05 -5.56 -19.32
N TYR A 182 1.93 -4.56 -19.29
CA TYR A 182 1.74 -3.33 -18.52
C TYR A 182 0.44 -2.63 -18.90
N LYS A 183 0.20 -2.41 -20.20
CA LYS A 183 -1.05 -1.81 -20.70
C LYS A 183 -2.28 -2.63 -20.31
N SER A 184 -2.18 -3.96 -20.39
CA SER A 184 -3.27 -4.88 -20.04
C SER A 184 -3.56 -4.88 -18.53
N LEU A 185 -2.54 -4.71 -17.70
CA LEU A 185 -2.67 -4.60 -16.24
C LEU A 185 -3.52 -3.41 -15.86
N PHE A 186 -3.16 -2.21 -16.34
CA PHE A 186 -3.93 -0.99 -16.05
C PHE A 186 -5.34 -1.04 -16.61
N LYS A 187 -5.53 -1.59 -17.82
CA LYS A 187 -6.87 -1.81 -18.37
C LYS A 187 -7.70 -2.73 -17.47
N SER A 188 -7.13 -3.84 -17.02
CA SER A 188 -7.82 -4.80 -16.14
C SER A 188 -8.12 -4.21 -14.77
N MET A 189 -7.21 -3.42 -14.20
CA MET A 189 -7.45 -2.68 -12.96
C MET A 189 -8.59 -1.67 -13.11
N ARG A 190 -8.64 -0.88 -14.20
CA ARG A 190 -9.75 0.06 -14.46
C ARG A 190 -11.10 -0.68 -14.56
N LEU A 191 -11.13 -1.84 -15.21
CA LEU A 191 -12.33 -2.68 -15.32
C LEU A 191 -12.72 -3.32 -13.99
N LEU A 192 -11.74 -3.78 -13.19
CA LEU A 192 -11.97 -4.28 -11.83
C LEU A 192 -12.62 -3.19 -10.96
N SER A 193 -12.05 -1.99 -10.93
CA SER A 193 -12.58 -0.85 -10.18
C SER A 193 -14.01 -0.51 -10.59
N LYS A 194 -14.31 -0.50 -11.89
CA LYS A 194 -15.68 -0.30 -12.39
C LYS A 194 -16.63 -1.39 -11.88
N SER A 195 -16.21 -2.66 -11.96
CA SER A 195 -17.04 -3.79 -11.55
C SER A 195 -17.34 -3.77 -10.04
N ILE A 196 -16.39 -3.31 -9.22
CA ILE A 196 -16.61 -3.08 -7.77
C ILE A 196 -17.68 -2.01 -7.53
N ILE A 197 -17.61 -0.88 -8.25
CA ILE A 197 -18.60 0.22 -8.14
C ILE A 197 -19.99 -0.26 -8.57
N ASP A 198 -20.05 -0.98 -9.69
CA ASP A 198 -21.28 -1.51 -10.27
C ASP A 198 -21.81 -2.74 -9.49
N GLN A 199 -21.07 -3.21 -8.46
CA GLN A 199 -21.36 -4.41 -7.67
C GLN A 199 -21.53 -5.69 -8.52
N ASP A 200 -20.82 -5.75 -9.65
CA ASP A 200 -20.86 -6.87 -10.59
C ASP A 200 -19.89 -7.98 -10.13
N VAL A 201 -20.43 -8.92 -9.35
CA VAL A 201 -19.65 -9.99 -8.69
C VAL A 201 -18.91 -10.88 -9.71
N GLU A 202 -19.52 -11.21 -10.84
CA GLU A 202 -18.90 -12.08 -11.85
C GLU A 202 -17.68 -11.38 -12.48
N ASN A 203 -17.84 -10.12 -12.88
CA ASN A 203 -16.75 -9.35 -13.44
C ASN A 203 -15.66 -9.05 -12.40
N ILE A 204 -16.02 -8.83 -11.12
CA ILE A 204 -15.02 -8.69 -10.04
C ILE A 204 -14.13 -9.93 -9.96
N ILE A 205 -14.70 -11.14 -9.96
CA ILE A 205 -13.93 -12.39 -9.92
C ILE A 205 -13.04 -12.53 -11.16
N GLU A 206 -13.58 -12.24 -12.34
CA GLU A 206 -12.83 -12.32 -13.59
C GLU A 206 -11.63 -11.37 -13.62
N TYR A 207 -11.85 -10.09 -13.29
CA TYR A 207 -10.80 -9.09 -13.37
C TYR A 207 -9.76 -9.23 -12.26
N LYS A 208 -10.12 -9.71 -11.05
CA LYS A 208 -9.15 -10.12 -10.03
C LYS A 208 -8.17 -11.17 -10.60
N ARG A 209 -8.71 -12.24 -11.18
CA ARG A 209 -7.89 -13.31 -11.80
C ARG A 209 -6.99 -12.77 -12.91
N LYS A 210 -7.53 -11.92 -13.80
CA LYS A 210 -6.74 -11.29 -14.89
C LYS A 210 -5.58 -10.46 -14.36
N VAL A 211 -5.84 -9.59 -13.37
CA VAL A 211 -4.80 -8.75 -12.75
C VAL A 211 -3.72 -9.63 -12.13
N ARG A 212 -4.09 -10.64 -11.34
CA ARG A 212 -3.12 -11.57 -10.71
C ARG A 212 -2.24 -12.25 -11.75
N ASN A 213 -2.84 -12.82 -12.80
CA ASN A 213 -2.09 -13.53 -13.85
C ASN A 213 -1.12 -12.60 -14.58
N ILE A 214 -1.54 -11.37 -14.90
CA ILE A 214 -0.67 -10.38 -15.57
C ILE A 214 0.48 -9.98 -14.65
N CYS A 215 0.21 -9.75 -13.36
CA CYS A 215 1.26 -9.46 -12.39
C CYS A 215 2.28 -10.60 -12.26
N ASP A 216 1.81 -11.85 -12.18
CA ASP A 216 2.70 -13.02 -12.12
C ASP A 216 3.56 -13.13 -13.38
N GLU A 217 3.01 -12.85 -14.55
CA GLU A 217 3.76 -12.87 -15.81
C GLU A 217 4.81 -11.76 -15.88
N ILE A 218 4.47 -10.53 -15.47
CA ILE A 218 5.44 -9.42 -15.38
C ILE A 218 6.56 -9.80 -14.40
N LEU A 219 6.23 -10.25 -13.19
CA LEU A 219 7.22 -10.62 -12.18
C LEU A 219 8.13 -11.77 -12.67
N LEU A 220 7.56 -12.77 -13.34
CA LEU A 220 8.33 -13.88 -13.92
C LEU A 220 9.33 -13.38 -14.97
N ILE A 221 8.92 -12.48 -15.87
CA ILE A 221 9.81 -11.94 -16.89
C ILE A 221 10.91 -11.11 -16.25
N VAL A 222 10.54 -10.15 -15.40
CA VAL A 222 11.48 -9.17 -14.86
C VAL A 222 12.44 -9.79 -13.83
N ASN A 223 12.03 -10.80 -13.06
CA ASN A 223 12.93 -11.51 -12.13
C ASN A 223 13.95 -12.41 -12.84
N ASN A 224 13.66 -12.84 -14.07
CA ASN A 224 14.59 -13.65 -14.86
C ASN A 224 15.57 -12.81 -15.69
N LYS A 225 15.38 -11.48 -15.73
CA LYS A 225 16.33 -10.58 -16.38
C LYS A 225 17.55 -10.36 -15.50
N LYS A 226 18.73 -10.35 -16.14
CA LYS A 226 19.99 -9.90 -15.53
C LYS A 226 20.16 -8.38 -15.57
N SER A 227 19.30 -7.67 -16.31
CA SER A 227 19.34 -6.21 -16.42
C SER A 227 18.79 -5.55 -15.16
N ASN A 228 19.40 -4.42 -14.78
CA ASN A 228 19.00 -3.61 -13.64
C ASN A 228 18.54 -2.23 -14.12
N ILE A 229 17.63 -2.21 -15.11
CA ILE A 229 17.10 -0.96 -15.66
C ILE A 229 16.06 -0.42 -14.67
N ALA A 230 15.99 0.90 -14.49
CA ALA A 230 14.99 1.53 -13.61
C ALA A 230 13.54 1.13 -13.94
N SER A 231 13.23 0.85 -15.21
CA SER A 231 11.94 0.33 -15.66
C SER A 231 11.63 -1.07 -15.13
N ASP A 232 12.63 -1.97 -15.03
CA ASP A 232 12.47 -3.30 -14.44
C ASP A 232 12.08 -3.20 -12.96
N PHE A 233 12.76 -2.31 -12.21
CA PHE A 233 12.40 -2.04 -10.82
C PHE A 233 10.96 -1.55 -10.67
N MET A 234 10.58 -0.54 -11.46
CA MET A 234 9.21 0.01 -11.43
C MET A 234 8.16 -1.02 -11.82
N LEU A 235 8.44 -1.88 -12.79
CA LEU A 235 7.57 -2.99 -13.17
C LEU A 235 7.39 -4.00 -12.04
N LYS A 236 8.47 -4.38 -11.33
CA LYS A 236 8.38 -5.25 -10.14
C LYS A 236 7.50 -4.60 -9.07
N PHE A 237 7.74 -3.34 -8.75
CA PHE A 237 6.97 -2.61 -7.75
C PHE A 237 5.47 -2.59 -8.10
N ILE A 238 5.13 -2.17 -9.32
CA ILE A 238 3.73 -2.04 -9.77
C ILE A 238 3.03 -3.40 -9.80
N ALA A 239 3.68 -4.43 -10.35
CA ALA A 239 3.12 -5.77 -10.41
C ALA A 239 2.90 -6.36 -9.01
N SER A 240 3.90 -6.26 -8.12
CA SER A 240 3.79 -6.72 -6.73
C SER A 240 2.71 -5.94 -5.96
N PHE A 241 2.61 -4.63 -6.15
CA PHE A 241 1.60 -3.79 -5.50
C PHE A 241 0.18 -4.17 -5.93
N PHE A 242 -0.09 -4.27 -7.23
CA PHE A 242 -1.43 -4.67 -7.71
C PHE A 242 -1.76 -6.13 -7.42
N LYS A 243 -0.76 -7.02 -7.40
CA LYS A 243 -0.96 -8.41 -6.96
C LYS A 243 -1.35 -8.45 -5.50
N LEU A 244 -0.63 -7.74 -4.63
CA LEU A 244 -0.91 -7.67 -3.20
C LEU A 244 -2.33 -7.17 -2.95
N TYR A 245 -2.75 -6.14 -3.69
CA TYR A 245 -4.11 -5.61 -3.64
C TYR A 245 -5.17 -6.68 -3.92
N VAL A 246 -5.06 -7.38 -5.05
CA VAL A 246 -6.04 -8.39 -5.46
C VAL A 246 -6.03 -9.61 -4.52
N VAL A 247 -4.87 -10.04 -4.06
CA VAL A 247 -4.76 -11.11 -3.06
C VAL A 247 -5.40 -10.68 -1.74
N GLY A 248 -5.22 -9.41 -1.35
CA GLY A 248 -5.87 -8.83 -0.19
C GLY A 248 -7.39 -8.94 -0.25
N MET A 249 -7.97 -8.70 -1.43
CA MET A 249 -9.42 -8.85 -1.67
C MET A 249 -9.93 -10.29 -1.56
N ASP A 250 -9.09 -11.28 -1.87
CA ASP A 250 -9.46 -12.70 -1.80
C ASP A 250 -9.38 -13.27 -0.38
N LYS A 251 -8.87 -12.48 0.58
CA LYS A 251 -8.60 -12.91 1.96
C LYS A 251 -7.69 -14.13 2.08
N ASP A 252 -6.85 -14.35 1.07
CA ASP A 252 -5.84 -15.41 1.09
C ASP A 252 -4.61 -14.93 1.88
N ILE A 253 -4.64 -15.17 3.20
CA ILE A 253 -3.59 -14.74 4.14
C ILE A 253 -2.22 -15.26 3.72
N ILE A 254 -2.11 -16.53 3.33
CA ILE A 254 -0.83 -17.17 3.01
C ILE A 254 -0.20 -16.52 1.77
N THR A 255 -1.00 -16.34 0.71
CA THR A 255 -0.53 -15.67 -0.50
C THR A 255 -0.27 -14.18 -0.24
N TYR A 256 -1.05 -13.55 0.65
CA TYR A 256 -0.88 -12.16 1.03
C TYR A 256 0.46 -11.94 1.72
N GLU A 257 0.80 -12.73 2.75
CA GLU A 257 2.09 -12.64 3.43
C GLU A 257 3.26 -12.82 2.47
N LYS A 258 3.19 -13.83 1.59
CA LYS A 258 4.23 -14.06 0.60
C LYS A 258 4.41 -12.86 -0.31
N THR A 259 3.32 -12.33 -0.84
CA THR A 259 3.34 -11.16 -1.74
C THR A 259 3.80 -9.90 -1.02
N ALA A 260 3.42 -9.72 0.26
CA ALA A 260 3.85 -8.60 1.09
C ALA A 260 5.35 -8.65 1.34
N ARG A 261 5.92 -9.84 1.57
CA ARG A 261 7.36 -10.02 1.75
C ARG A 261 8.14 -9.77 0.48
N GLU A 262 7.63 -10.22 -0.66
CA GLU A 262 8.21 -9.92 -1.98
C GLU A 262 8.21 -8.42 -2.26
N LEU A 263 7.07 -7.73 -2.04
CA LEU A 263 6.98 -6.27 -2.19
C LEU A 263 7.90 -5.55 -1.20
N ALA A 264 7.99 -6.01 0.04
CA ALA A 264 8.88 -5.44 1.04
C ALA A 264 10.36 -5.52 0.63
N GLY A 265 10.77 -6.64 0.00
CA GLY A 265 12.13 -6.81 -0.51
C GLY A 265 12.48 -5.85 -1.65
N ILE A 266 11.49 -5.38 -2.41
CA ILE A 266 11.70 -4.35 -3.45
C ILE A 266 12.13 -3.02 -2.82
N PHE A 267 11.59 -2.64 -1.65
CA PHE A 267 12.02 -1.41 -0.97
C PHE A 267 13.44 -1.47 -0.40
N ASP A 268 13.91 -2.66 -0.04
CA ASP A 268 15.28 -2.85 0.42
C ASP A 268 16.28 -2.52 -0.70
N ILE A 269 15.98 -2.95 -1.93
CA ILE A 269 16.77 -2.63 -3.14
C ILE A 269 16.75 -1.11 -3.44
N MET A 270 15.66 -0.41 -3.14
CA MET A 270 15.63 1.07 -3.24
C MET A 270 16.57 1.75 -2.26
N GLN A 271 16.80 1.16 -1.09
CA GLN A 271 17.73 1.72 -0.13
C GLN A 271 19.18 1.59 -0.61
N GLU A 272 19.53 0.45 -1.21
CA GLU A 272 20.89 0.18 -1.71
C GLU A 272 21.26 1.05 -2.92
N SER A 273 20.30 1.43 -3.76
CA SER A 273 20.52 2.27 -4.95
C SER A 273 20.62 3.78 -4.68
N VAL A 274 20.44 4.21 -3.42
CA VAL A 274 20.54 5.61 -2.98
C VAL A 274 21.89 5.92 -2.29
N TYR A 275 22.79 4.94 -2.23
CA TYR A 275 24.19 5.08 -1.79
C TYR A 275 25.16 4.80 -2.93
#